data_AF-A0A968IBX9-F1
#
_entry.id   AF-A0A968IBX9-F1
#
_cell.length_a   1.000
_cell.length_b   1.000
_cell.length_c   1.000
_cell.angle_alpha   90.00
_cell.angle_beta   90.00
_cell.angle_gamma   90.00
#
_symmetry.space_group_name_H-M   'P 1'
#
loop_
_entity.id
_entity.type
_entity.pdbx_description
1 polymer ?
#
loop_
_entity_poly.entity_id
_entity_poly.type
_entity_poly.pdbx_seq_one_letter_code
_entity_poly.pdbx_strand_id
1 'polypeptide(L)'
;MEENTFATSAYIATSPEKAFDYLCELKNLDEWTLYSRTIEQIDSNTWLGTASGYQRNLYYHVRKINSPLFQGIEWHCGFEYQKYFQVYPVFLFPPNYIEPKSEEEGVYFHWLSFIDPKRRTPMIMQGIETVHTSECRSLKAILEKRAGHKMAVLGRYRIDTDTIFIDAPIELGVEYLRDLRNMNDWAHLLRSRGEVASEVGEFLDEYDQRVIVTLQTHDLNNYYLIEQSYFYPELQFTQHCPTIIIPCAYAFGDPSARGFIQHRITFWPTDKPQRHGKLQIQDFGAESMNIKRLLEAQAGNTSSFALGMSYTPVIVTANSLTSAGSKEGVETRYITSLQEFSSIGIVRPSHRGEARSFSDPLFFLSFLFSEKRTRFSIFNEILIDKINGFCICICPVRCGQVNNSFLWFLRANLIELLLDKLNLICINFL
;
A
#
# COMPACT_ATOMS: atom_id res chain seq x y z
N MET A 1 0.62 3.32 -7.39
CA MET A 1 0.00 2.06 -6.92
C MET A 1 0.22 2.00 -5.42
N GLU A 2 -0.74 1.46 -4.66
CA GLU A 2 -0.59 1.25 -3.21
C GLU A 2 0.56 0.25 -2.96
N GLU A 3 1.53 0.63 -2.14
CA GLU A 3 2.78 -0.13 -1.98
C GLU A 3 2.73 -1.22 -0.90
N ASN A 4 1.70 -1.26 -0.06
CA ASN A 4 1.55 -2.27 1.00
C ASN A 4 0.71 -3.47 0.57
N THR A 5 0.07 -3.40 -0.59
CA THR A 5 -0.90 -4.39 -1.05
C THR A 5 -0.40 -5.05 -2.31
N PHE A 6 -0.40 -6.37 -2.28
CA PHE A 6 0.02 -7.21 -3.39
C PHE A 6 -1.14 -8.11 -3.76
N ALA A 7 -1.38 -8.21 -5.06
CA ALA A 7 -2.42 -9.05 -5.60
C ALA A 7 -1.81 -10.06 -6.56
N THR A 8 -2.23 -11.32 -6.46
CA THR A 8 -1.81 -12.38 -7.38
C THR A 8 -3.05 -13.08 -7.88
N SER A 9 -3.16 -13.20 -9.21
CA SER A 9 -4.34 -13.76 -9.85
C SER A 9 -3.97 -14.81 -10.88
N ALA A 10 -4.83 -15.82 -11.01
CA ALA A 10 -4.69 -16.83 -12.05
C ALA A 10 -6.06 -17.41 -12.41
N TYR A 11 -6.25 -17.73 -13.68
CA TYR A 11 -7.24 -18.74 -14.03
C TYR A 11 -6.69 -20.13 -13.66
N ILE A 12 -7.53 -21.04 -13.17
CA ILE A 12 -7.17 -22.42 -12.84
C ILE A 12 -8.23 -23.34 -13.43
N ALA A 13 -7.84 -24.27 -14.31
CA ALA A 13 -8.76 -25.26 -14.88
C ALA A 13 -9.07 -26.38 -13.87
N THR A 14 -9.92 -26.04 -12.90
CA THR A 14 -10.56 -26.93 -11.94
C THR A 14 -11.90 -26.32 -11.53
N SER A 15 -12.84 -27.12 -11.02
CA SER A 15 -14.13 -26.55 -10.58
C SER A 15 -13.92 -25.64 -9.37
N PRO A 16 -14.74 -24.57 -9.21
CA PRO A 16 -14.68 -23.68 -8.05
C PRO A 16 -14.73 -24.44 -6.73
N GLU A 17 -15.57 -25.47 -6.62
CA GLU A 17 -15.75 -26.26 -5.39
C GLU A 17 -14.48 -27.04 -5.05
N LYS A 18 -13.85 -27.67 -6.04
CA LYS A 18 -12.60 -28.41 -5.83
C LYS A 18 -11.46 -27.48 -5.44
N ALA A 19 -11.38 -26.29 -6.04
CA ALA A 19 -10.41 -25.28 -5.63
C ALA A 19 -10.70 -24.85 -4.18
N PHE A 20 -11.94 -24.51 -3.86
CA PHE A 20 -12.34 -24.07 -2.53
C PHE A 20 -12.03 -25.09 -1.44
N ASP A 21 -12.40 -26.36 -1.64
CA ASP A 21 -12.14 -27.44 -0.70
C ASP A 21 -10.63 -27.63 -0.50
N TYR A 22 -9.84 -27.59 -1.57
CA TYR A 22 -8.38 -27.71 -1.50
C TYR A 22 -7.74 -26.56 -0.69
N LEU A 23 -8.22 -25.33 -0.87
CA LEU A 23 -7.70 -24.16 -0.16
C LEU A 23 -8.14 -24.12 1.32
N CYS A 24 -9.28 -24.73 1.65
CA CYS A 24 -9.74 -24.89 3.04
C CYS A 24 -8.89 -25.90 3.83
N GLU A 25 -8.21 -26.83 3.19
CA GLU A 25 -7.37 -27.80 3.86
C GLU A 25 -5.94 -27.27 3.99
N LEU A 26 -5.63 -26.67 5.15
CA LEU A 26 -4.32 -26.04 5.41
C LEU A 26 -3.11 -26.97 5.25
N LYS A 27 -3.29 -28.28 5.37
CA LYS A 27 -2.22 -29.26 5.10
C LYS A 27 -1.70 -29.18 3.66
N ASN A 28 -2.54 -28.73 2.73
CA ASN A 28 -2.14 -28.56 1.33
C ASN A 28 -1.10 -27.43 1.13
N LEU A 29 -0.89 -26.55 2.12
CA LEU A 29 0.20 -25.57 2.08
C LEU A 29 1.57 -26.25 1.86
N ASP A 30 1.73 -27.48 2.32
CA ASP A 30 2.96 -28.27 2.16
C ASP A 30 3.32 -28.55 0.69
N GLU A 31 2.30 -28.57 -0.18
CA GLU A 31 2.47 -29.00 -1.56
C GLU A 31 2.87 -27.85 -2.49
N TRP A 32 2.36 -26.63 -2.26
CA TRP A 32 2.48 -25.53 -3.22
C TRP A 32 3.22 -24.30 -2.70
N THR A 33 3.33 -24.13 -1.38
CA THR A 33 4.08 -23.00 -0.81
C THR A 33 5.58 -23.28 -0.80
N LEU A 34 6.38 -22.21 -0.89
CA LEU A 34 7.83 -22.30 -0.98
C LEU A 34 8.44 -22.97 0.26
N TYR A 35 7.93 -22.63 1.46
CA TYR A 35 8.50 -23.13 2.72
C TYR A 35 7.50 -23.27 3.87
N SER A 36 6.20 -23.07 3.64
CA SER A 36 5.21 -23.31 4.71
C SER A 36 4.98 -24.82 4.82
N ARG A 37 5.40 -25.42 5.94
CA ARG A 37 5.26 -26.86 6.22
C ARG A 37 4.51 -27.05 7.52
N THR A 38 3.38 -27.74 7.45
CA THR A 38 2.55 -28.08 8.60
C THR A 38 3.29 -29.05 9.53
N ILE A 39 3.20 -28.79 10.83
CA ILE A 39 3.89 -29.54 11.89
C ILE A 39 2.86 -30.21 12.79
N GLU A 40 1.93 -29.42 13.33
CA GLU A 40 0.95 -29.88 14.32
C GLU A 40 -0.42 -29.27 14.01
N GLN A 41 -1.46 -30.10 14.05
CA GLN A 41 -2.83 -29.63 13.96
C GLN A 41 -3.29 -29.14 15.32
N ILE A 42 -3.70 -27.88 15.41
CA ILE A 42 -4.18 -27.26 16.64
C ILE A 42 -5.70 -27.47 16.78
N ASP A 43 -6.42 -27.27 15.68
CA ASP A 43 -7.85 -27.54 15.55
C ASP A 43 -8.24 -27.83 14.09
N SER A 44 -9.53 -27.96 13.80
CA SER A 44 -10.03 -28.29 12.46
C SER A 44 -9.64 -27.27 11.38
N ASN A 45 -9.40 -26.01 11.76
CA ASN A 45 -9.11 -24.90 10.86
C ASN A 45 -7.74 -24.26 11.12
N THR A 46 -6.92 -24.84 12.00
CA THR A 46 -5.66 -24.24 12.45
C THR A 46 -4.54 -25.25 12.54
N TRP A 47 -3.38 -24.87 12.00
CA TRP A 47 -2.14 -25.65 12.06
C TRP A 47 -0.98 -24.77 12.52
N LEU A 48 -0.05 -25.36 13.27
CA LEU A 48 1.29 -24.81 13.45
C LEU A 48 2.17 -25.28 12.29
N GLY A 49 2.99 -24.39 11.73
CA GLY A 49 3.93 -24.75 10.65
C GLY A 49 5.16 -23.85 10.56
N THR A 50 6.12 -24.23 9.73
CA THR A 50 7.28 -23.40 9.35
C THR A 50 6.83 -22.24 8.47
N ALA A 51 7.64 -21.18 8.36
CA ALA A 51 7.32 -20.01 7.55
C ALA A 51 8.49 -19.57 6.66
N SER A 52 8.21 -19.20 5.41
CA SER A 52 9.23 -18.76 4.43
C SER A 52 9.90 -17.43 4.78
N GLY A 53 9.15 -16.52 5.41
CA GLY A 53 9.61 -15.15 5.72
C GLY A 53 10.04 -14.92 7.17
N TYR A 54 9.95 -15.94 8.04
CA TYR A 54 10.19 -15.77 9.47
C TYR A 54 11.09 -16.86 10.01
N GLN A 55 11.99 -16.49 10.93
CA GLN A 55 12.89 -17.42 11.62
C GLN A 55 12.20 -18.20 12.76
N ARG A 56 10.87 -18.25 12.77
CA ARG A 56 10.07 -18.98 13.75
C ARG A 56 8.78 -19.51 13.13
N ASN A 57 8.20 -20.52 13.76
CA ASN A 57 6.94 -21.12 13.33
C ASN A 57 5.78 -20.13 13.44
N LEU A 58 4.76 -20.35 12.61
CA LEU A 58 3.51 -19.60 12.60
C LEU A 58 2.33 -20.52 12.80
N TYR A 59 1.30 -20.00 13.47
CA TYR A 59 -0.04 -20.54 13.41
C TYR A 59 -0.68 -20.07 12.11
N TYR A 60 -1.11 -21.02 11.28
CA TYR A 60 -1.91 -20.83 10.09
C TYR A 60 -3.36 -21.13 10.42
N HIS A 61 -4.27 -20.24 10.05
CA HIS A 61 -5.71 -20.42 10.25
C HIS A 61 -6.45 -20.12 8.96
N VAL A 62 -7.55 -20.84 8.71
CA VAL A 62 -8.40 -20.59 7.55
C VAL A 62 -9.82 -20.24 7.99
N ARG A 63 -10.35 -19.14 7.43
CA ARG A 63 -11.74 -18.72 7.59
C ARG A 63 -12.42 -18.74 6.24
N LYS A 64 -13.67 -19.21 6.17
CA LYS A 64 -14.47 -19.18 4.93
C LYS A 64 -15.14 -17.81 4.78
N ILE A 65 -15.15 -17.30 3.56
CA ILE A 65 -15.93 -16.13 3.15
C ILE A 65 -17.24 -16.66 2.57
N ASN A 66 -18.37 -16.28 3.17
CA ASN A 66 -19.68 -16.66 2.67
C ASN A 66 -20.16 -15.60 1.69
N SER A 67 -20.24 -15.94 0.40
CA SER A 67 -20.87 -15.13 -0.64
C SER A 67 -21.80 -16.03 -1.46
N PRO A 68 -22.99 -15.54 -1.87
CA PRO A 68 -23.88 -16.31 -2.74
C PRO A 68 -23.37 -16.40 -4.19
N LEU A 69 -22.38 -15.59 -4.57
CA LEU A 69 -21.98 -15.38 -5.98
C LEU A 69 -20.64 -16.03 -6.33
N PHE A 70 -19.80 -16.22 -5.32
CA PHE A 70 -18.50 -16.86 -5.46
C PHE A 70 -18.08 -17.49 -4.14
N GLN A 71 -17.07 -18.34 -4.19
CA GLN A 71 -16.45 -18.89 -2.99
C GLN A 71 -15.22 -18.08 -2.60
N GLY A 72 -14.89 -18.05 -1.31
CA GLY A 72 -13.69 -17.37 -0.87
C GLY A 72 -13.24 -17.83 0.51
N ILE A 73 -11.98 -17.59 0.82
CA ILE A 73 -11.41 -17.87 2.13
C ILE A 73 -10.52 -16.70 2.55
N GLU A 74 -10.11 -16.72 3.80
CA GLU A 74 -8.97 -15.97 4.28
C GLU A 74 -7.99 -16.96 4.90
N TRP A 75 -6.74 -16.90 4.46
CA TRP A 75 -5.66 -17.45 5.27
C TRP A 75 -5.17 -16.39 6.24
N HIS A 76 -4.95 -16.81 7.46
CA HIS A 76 -4.43 -16.00 8.55
C HIS A 76 -3.12 -16.61 9.01
N CYS A 77 -2.12 -15.79 9.33
CA CYS A 77 -0.95 -16.28 10.04
C CYS A 77 -0.49 -15.37 11.18
N GLY A 78 0.07 -15.99 12.23
CA GLY A 78 0.35 -15.34 13.50
C GLY A 78 1.40 -16.09 14.31
N PHE A 79 2.03 -15.39 15.24
CA PHE A 79 3.01 -16.00 16.15
C PHE A 79 2.36 -16.73 17.33
N GLU A 80 1.11 -16.40 17.62
CA GLU A 80 0.33 -16.98 18.70
C GLU A 80 -1.03 -17.43 18.15
N TYR A 81 -1.55 -18.53 18.69
CA TYR A 81 -2.88 -19.03 18.36
C TYR A 81 -3.94 -17.95 18.60
N GLN A 82 -4.85 -17.76 17.63
CA GLN A 82 -5.89 -16.72 17.63
C GLN A 82 -5.39 -15.25 17.64
N LYS A 83 -4.09 -15.02 17.48
CA LYS A 83 -3.51 -13.67 17.32
C LYS A 83 -2.73 -13.61 16.01
N TYR A 84 -3.47 -13.39 14.94
CA TYR A 84 -2.94 -13.30 13.59
C TYR A 84 -2.63 -11.86 13.25
N PHE A 85 -1.41 -11.62 12.74
CA PHE A 85 -0.97 -10.29 12.31
C PHE A 85 -1.04 -10.13 10.78
N GLN A 86 -1.35 -11.21 10.08
CA GLN A 86 -1.33 -11.29 8.64
C GLN A 86 -2.59 -11.98 8.15
N VAL A 87 -3.25 -11.36 7.19
CA VAL A 87 -4.44 -11.89 6.52
C VAL A 87 -4.23 -11.92 5.01
N TYR A 88 -4.78 -12.94 4.37
CA TYR A 88 -4.72 -13.19 2.94
C TYR A 88 -6.11 -13.55 2.41
N PRO A 89 -6.93 -12.56 2.05
CA PRO A 89 -8.18 -12.80 1.35
C PRO A 89 -7.94 -13.50 0.01
N VAL A 90 -8.71 -14.55 -0.26
CA VAL A 90 -8.70 -15.29 -1.52
C VAL A 90 -10.13 -15.40 -2.04
N PHE A 91 -10.34 -15.01 -3.29
CA PHE A 91 -11.61 -15.03 -3.98
C PHE A 91 -11.55 -15.98 -5.18
N LEU A 92 -12.60 -16.76 -5.37
CA LEU A 92 -12.73 -17.77 -6.41
C LEU A 92 -13.94 -17.42 -7.28
N PHE A 93 -13.72 -16.61 -8.32
CA PHE A 93 -14.77 -16.20 -9.23
C PHE A 93 -15.03 -17.29 -10.28
N PRO A 94 -16.22 -17.89 -10.33
CA PRO A 94 -16.54 -18.83 -11.40
C PRO A 94 -16.69 -18.09 -12.74
N PRO A 95 -16.45 -18.72 -13.91
CA PRO A 95 -16.57 -18.04 -15.20
C PRO A 95 -17.96 -17.44 -15.47
N ASN A 96 -19.02 -18.05 -14.94
CA ASN A 96 -20.39 -17.54 -15.03
C ASN A 96 -20.64 -16.27 -14.19
N TYR A 97 -19.77 -15.94 -13.23
CA TYR A 97 -19.76 -14.65 -12.53
C TYR A 97 -19.27 -13.52 -13.45
N ILE A 98 -18.31 -13.81 -14.33
CA ILE A 98 -17.72 -12.81 -15.24
C ILE A 98 -18.59 -12.63 -16.48
N GLU A 99 -19.04 -13.74 -17.06
CA GLU A 99 -19.88 -13.77 -18.25
C GLU A 99 -21.07 -14.68 -17.96
N PRO A 100 -22.26 -14.11 -17.66
CA PRO A 100 -23.44 -14.90 -17.38
C PRO A 100 -23.73 -15.90 -18.50
N LYS A 101 -23.98 -17.17 -18.13
CA LYS A 101 -24.14 -18.32 -19.06
C LYS A 101 -22.85 -18.75 -19.79
N SER A 102 -21.69 -18.35 -19.29
CA SER A 102 -20.43 -18.92 -19.77
C SER A 102 -20.39 -20.42 -19.50
N GLU A 103 -20.04 -21.18 -20.54
CA GLU A 103 -19.74 -22.61 -20.50
C GLU A 103 -18.24 -22.88 -20.28
N GLU A 104 -17.45 -21.84 -19.98
CA GLU A 104 -16.04 -22.03 -19.59
C GLU A 104 -16.00 -22.79 -18.26
N GLU A 105 -15.32 -23.94 -18.26
CA GLU A 105 -14.97 -24.65 -17.04
C GLU A 105 -13.79 -23.95 -16.36
N GLY A 106 -13.65 -24.07 -15.04
CA GLY A 106 -12.51 -23.51 -14.31
C GLY A 106 -12.92 -22.51 -13.23
N VAL A 107 -11.94 -21.77 -12.72
CA VAL A 107 -12.12 -20.73 -11.72
C VAL A 107 -11.07 -19.63 -11.86
N TYR A 108 -11.47 -18.39 -11.63
CA TYR A 108 -10.60 -17.23 -11.56
C TYR A 108 -10.22 -16.96 -10.11
N PHE A 109 -9.01 -17.37 -9.75
CA PHE A 109 -8.40 -17.21 -8.44
C PHE A 109 -7.82 -15.81 -8.29
N HIS A 110 -8.11 -15.16 -7.18
CA HIS A 110 -7.58 -13.85 -6.82
C HIS A 110 -7.15 -13.82 -5.35
N TRP A 111 -5.88 -13.52 -5.08
CA TRP A 111 -5.28 -13.54 -3.75
C TRP A 111 -4.69 -12.19 -3.39
N LEU A 112 -5.14 -11.62 -2.26
CA LEU A 112 -4.63 -10.38 -1.67
C LEU A 112 -3.66 -10.65 -0.54
N SER A 113 -2.65 -9.80 -0.45
CA SER A 113 -1.63 -9.83 0.59
C SER A 113 -1.31 -8.41 1.03
N PHE A 114 -1.17 -8.21 2.34
CA PHE A 114 -0.89 -6.90 2.91
C PHE A 114 0.40 -6.92 3.71
N ILE A 115 1.22 -5.88 3.64
CA ILE A 115 2.40 -5.73 4.49
C ILE A 115 2.24 -4.46 5.30
N ASP A 116 2.10 -4.61 6.61
CA ASP A 116 2.16 -3.46 7.51
C ASP A 116 3.45 -2.66 7.26
N PRO A 117 3.39 -1.35 6.98
CA PRO A 117 4.56 -0.49 6.91
C PRO A 117 5.57 -0.69 8.04
N LYS A 118 5.11 -0.96 9.28
CA LYS A 118 5.98 -1.19 10.44
C LYS A 118 6.76 -2.51 10.36
N ARG A 119 6.29 -3.47 9.56
CA ARG A 119 6.91 -4.78 9.31
C ARG A 119 7.69 -4.84 8.00
N ARG A 120 7.70 -3.77 7.20
CA ARG A 120 8.44 -3.73 5.92
C ARG A 120 9.93 -3.97 6.19
N THR A 121 10.48 -4.94 5.47
CA THR A 121 11.92 -5.09 5.29
C THR A 121 12.23 -5.04 3.80
N PRO A 122 13.45 -4.66 3.38
CA PRO A 122 13.81 -4.68 1.97
C PRO A 122 13.54 -6.04 1.31
N MET A 123 13.85 -7.14 2.00
CA MET A 123 13.64 -8.50 1.49
C MET A 123 12.15 -8.84 1.32
N ILE A 124 11.29 -8.45 2.27
CA ILE A 124 9.84 -8.66 2.13
C ILE A 124 9.32 -7.89 0.91
N MET A 125 9.66 -6.61 0.79
CA MET A 125 9.13 -5.76 -0.27
C MET A 125 9.64 -6.14 -1.67
N GLN A 126 10.88 -6.60 -1.77
CA GLN A 126 11.47 -7.07 -3.03
C GLN A 126 11.02 -8.50 -3.38
N GLY A 127 10.74 -9.33 -2.36
CA GLY A 127 10.49 -10.76 -2.53
C GLY A 127 9.02 -11.15 -2.64
N ILE A 128 8.10 -10.40 -2.03
CA ILE A 128 6.71 -10.85 -1.86
C ILE A 128 6.00 -11.15 -3.18
N GLU A 129 6.07 -10.24 -4.16
CA GLU A 129 5.46 -10.46 -5.48
C GLU A 129 6.07 -11.67 -6.18
N THR A 130 7.40 -11.82 -6.11
CA THR A 130 8.13 -12.95 -6.72
C THR A 130 7.69 -14.28 -6.11
N VAL A 131 7.64 -14.35 -4.78
CA VAL A 131 7.25 -15.56 -4.05
C VAL A 131 5.79 -15.90 -4.32
N HIS A 132 4.87 -14.95 -4.16
CA HIS A 132 3.44 -15.21 -4.33
C HIS A 132 3.09 -15.59 -5.77
N THR A 133 3.73 -14.98 -6.77
CA THR A 133 3.57 -15.37 -8.18
C THR A 133 4.04 -16.81 -8.42
N SER A 134 5.18 -17.21 -7.83
CA SER A 134 5.70 -18.57 -7.94
C SER A 134 4.79 -19.60 -7.25
N GLU A 135 4.34 -19.29 -6.03
CA GLU A 135 3.45 -20.14 -5.25
C GLU A 135 2.08 -20.28 -5.94
N CYS A 136 1.51 -19.20 -6.48
CA CYS A 136 0.27 -19.25 -7.26
C CYS A 136 0.41 -20.14 -8.50
N ARG A 137 1.55 -20.07 -9.20
CA ARG A 137 1.84 -20.99 -10.33
C ARG A 137 1.89 -22.45 -9.87
N SER A 138 2.49 -22.73 -8.71
CA SER A 138 2.55 -24.07 -8.12
C SER A 138 1.16 -24.60 -7.77
N LEU A 139 0.36 -23.78 -7.07
CA LEU A 139 -1.03 -24.07 -6.72
C LEU A 139 -1.87 -24.40 -7.97
N LYS A 140 -1.79 -23.55 -9.00
CA LYS A 140 -2.45 -23.77 -10.28
C LYS A 140 -2.07 -25.13 -10.88
N ALA A 141 -0.77 -25.43 -10.97
CA ALA A 141 -0.30 -26.68 -11.57
C ALA A 141 -0.78 -27.92 -10.80
N ILE A 142 -0.87 -27.86 -9.47
CA ILE A 142 -1.37 -28.97 -8.66
C ILE A 142 -2.86 -29.20 -8.92
N LEU A 143 -3.66 -28.13 -8.87
CA LEU A 143 -5.10 -28.21 -9.07
C LEU A 143 -5.44 -28.70 -10.49
N GLU A 144 -4.77 -28.17 -11.51
CA GLU A 144 -4.98 -28.60 -12.91
C GLU A 144 -4.55 -30.04 -13.15
N LYS A 145 -3.43 -30.48 -12.55
CA LYS A 145 -2.99 -31.88 -12.60
C LYS A 145 -4.01 -32.81 -11.94
N ARG A 146 -4.57 -32.42 -10.79
CA ARG A 146 -5.63 -33.16 -10.10
C ARG A 146 -6.93 -33.21 -10.93
N ALA A 147 -7.17 -32.21 -11.77
CA ALA A 147 -8.26 -32.19 -12.75
C ALA A 147 -7.93 -32.96 -14.05
N GLY A 148 -6.72 -33.50 -14.20
CA GLY A 148 -6.33 -34.34 -15.34
C GLY A 148 -5.58 -33.60 -16.46
N HIS A 149 -5.31 -32.30 -16.30
CA HIS A 149 -4.51 -31.54 -17.27
C HIS A 149 -3.02 -31.87 -17.13
N LYS A 150 -2.29 -31.88 -18.26
CA LYS A 150 -0.85 -32.17 -18.32
C LYS A 150 0.01 -30.92 -18.56
N MET A 151 -0.63 -29.77 -18.77
CA MET A 151 0.00 -28.49 -19.03
C MET A 151 -0.89 -27.38 -18.51
N ALA A 152 -0.31 -26.19 -18.31
CA ALA A 152 -1.05 -25.03 -17.85
C ALA A 152 -2.16 -24.64 -18.82
N VAL A 153 -3.38 -24.49 -18.32
CA VAL A 153 -4.53 -24.05 -19.12
C VAL A 153 -4.70 -22.54 -19.02
N LEU A 154 -5.09 -21.88 -20.11
CA LEU A 154 -5.36 -20.45 -20.12
C LEU A 154 -6.88 -20.21 -20.06
N GLY A 155 -7.28 -19.24 -19.24
CA GLY A 155 -8.66 -18.76 -19.19
C GLY A 155 -8.93 -17.73 -20.28
N ARG A 156 -10.20 -17.47 -20.53
CA ARG A 156 -10.67 -16.43 -21.46
C ARG A 156 -10.46 -15.02 -20.93
N TYR A 157 -10.32 -14.86 -19.62
CA TYR A 157 -10.11 -13.58 -18.97
C TYR A 157 -8.77 -13.52 -18.23
N ARG A 158 -8.26 -12.31 -18.04
CA ARG A 158 -7.22 -11.97 -17.06
C ARG A 158 -7.82 -11.06 -16.01
N ILE A 159 -7.37 -11.19 -14.77
CA ILE A 159 -7.75 -10.28 -13.68
C ILE A 159 -6.71 -9.17 -13.61
N ASP A 160 -7.17 -7.92 -13.65
CA ASP A 160 -6.38 -6.75 -13.24
C ASP A 160 -7.02 -6.09 -12.03
N THR A 161 -6.23 -5.29 -11.32
CA THR A 161 -6.70 -4.61 -10.11
C THR A 161 -6.18 -3.19 -9.99
N ASP A 162 -6.95 -2.37 -9.30
CA ASP A 162 -6.55 -1.04 -8.84
C ASP A 162 -6.71 -0.97 -7.32
N THR A 163 -5.65 -0.55 -6.63
CA THR A 163 -5.64 -0.48 -5.16
C THR A 163 -5.20 0.90 -4.71
N ILE A 164 -5.92 1.45 -3.73
CA ILE A 164 -5.59 2.74 -3.12
C ILE A 164 -5.90 2.74 -1.61
N PHE A 165 -5.05 3.41 -0.84
CA PHE A 165 -5.33 3.76 0.54
C PHE A 165 -6.16 5.05 0.62
N ILE A 166 -7.17 5.06 1.49
CA ILE A 166 -8.03 6.21 1.77
C ILE A 166 -8.00 6.52 3.27
N ASP A 167 -7.57 7.73 3.63
CA ASP A 167 -7.50 8.22 5.01
C ASP A 167 -8.88 8.75 5.48
N ALA A 168 -9.85 7.85 5.56
CA ALA A 168 -11.19 8.14 6.04
C ALA A 168 -11.73 6.96 6.87
N PRO A 169 -12.69 7.17 7.80
CA PRO A 169 -13.38 6.07 8.47
C PRO A 169 -13.99 5.10 7.45
N ILE A 170 -13.92 3.79 7.73
CA ILE A 170 -14.43 2.78 6.81
C ILE A 170 -15.95 2.91 6.62
N GLU A 171 -16.68 3.27 7.67
CA GLU A 171 -18.13 3.47 7.63
C GLU A 171 -18.50 4.54 6.61
N LEU A 172 -17.76 5.66 6.60
CA LEU A 172 -17.94 6.73 5.62
C LEU A 172 -17.67 6.23 4.19
N GLY A 173 -16.59 5.46 3.99
CA GLY A 173 -16.26 4.89 2.70
C GLY A 173 -17.33 3.95 2.17
N VAL A 174 -17.83 3.05 3.01
CA VAL A 174 -18.87 2.07 2.65
C VAL A 174 -20.20 2.78 2.36
N GLU A 175 -20.62 3.71 3.22
CA GLU A 175 -21.87 4.45 3.03
C GLU A 175 -21.87 5.28 1.75
N TYR A 176 -20.74 5.92 1.43
CA TYR A 176 -20.60 6.70 0.21
C TYR A 176 -20.58 5.83 -1.04
N LEU A 177 -19.82 4.73 -1.03
CA LEU A 177 -19.63 3.88 -2.21
C LEU A 177 -20.77 2.92 -2.49
N ARG A 178 -21.59 2.57 -1.49
CA ARG A 178 -22.80 1.74 -1.70
C ARG A 178 -23.95 2.52 -2.32
N ASP A 179 -23.91 3.85 -2.28
CA ASP A 179 -24.98 4.72 -2.79
C ASP A 179 -24.64 5.23 -4.18
N LEU A 180 -25.27 4.64 -5.19
CA LEU A 180 -25.05 4.93 -6.61
C LEU A 180 -25.36 6.39 -6.96
N ARG A 181 -26.16 7.11 -6.16
CA ARG A 181 -26.41 8.54 -6.35
C ARG A 181 -25.13 9.38 -6.28
N ASN A 182 -24.13 8.91 -5.53
CA ASN A 182 -22.83 9.56 -5.40
C ASN A 182 -21.92 9.32 -6.62
N MET A 183 -22.29 8.41 -7.54
CA MET A 183 -21.43 8.03 -8.67
C MET A 183 -21.08 9.20 -9.59
N ASN A 184 -22.00 10.15 -9.77
CA ASN A 184 -21.75 11.34 -10.59
C ASN A 184 -20.58 12.20 -10.08
N ASP A 185 -20.23 12.10 -8.80
CA ASP A 185 -19.13 12.87 -8.23
C ASP A 185 -17.76 12.30 -8.61
N TRP A 186 -17.69 10.98 -8.86
CA TRP A 186 -16.42 10.27 -9.01
C TRP A 186 -16.22 9.53 -10.33
N ALA A 187 -17.28 9.04 -10.97
CA ALA A 187 -17.23 8.30 -12.22
C ALA A 187 -17.28 9.24 -13.44
N HIS A 188 -16.17 9.91 -13.73
CA HIS A 188 -16.07 10.93 -14.79
C HIS A 188 -16.45 10.49 -16.22
N LEU A 189 -16.49 9.18 -16.51
CA LEU A 189 -16.88 8.64 -17.82
C LEU A 189 -18.38 8.32 -17.92
N LEU A 190 -19.15 8.54 -16.84
CA LEU A 190 -20.58 8.27 -16.81
C LEU A 190 -21.36 9.53 -16.50
N ARG A 191 -22.47 9.71 -17.21
CA ARG A 191 -23.42 10.79 -16.97
C ARG A 191 -24.79 10.19 -16.69
N SER A 192 -25.36 10.48 -15.54
CA SER A 192 -26.69 9.99 -15.18
C SER A 192 -27.73 10.37 -16.23
N ARG A 193 -28.58 9.42 -16.59
CA ARG A 193 -29.73 9.58 -17.49
C ARG A 193 -31.02 9.43 -16.68
N GLY A 194 -31.50 10.54 -16.14
CA GLY A 194 -32.69 10.57 -15.29
C GLY A 194 -32.36 10.43 -13.81
N GLU A 195 -33.34 9.99 -13.03
CA GLU A 195 -33.18 9.77 -11.58
C GLU A 195 -32.39 8.49 -11.31
N VAL A 196 -31.41 8.59 -10.41
CA VAL A 196 -30.56 7.46 -9.99
C VAL A 196 -31.01 7.03 -8.59
N ALA A 197 -31.33 5.75 -8.43
CA ALA A 197 -31.63 5.17 -7.12
C ALA A 197 -30.33 4.78 -6.40
N SER A 198 -30.42 4.35 -5.14
CA SER A 198 -29.23 4.00 -4.35
C SER A 198 -28.48 2.78 -4.88
N GLU A 199 -29.16 1.83 -5.51
CA GLU A 199 -28.58 0.55 -5.94
C GLU A 199 -28.58 0.36 -7.45
N VAL A 200 -29.39 1.12 -8.19
CA VAL A 200 -29.53 0.98 -9.64
C VAL A 200 -29.79 2.33 -10.31
N GLY A 201 -29.20 2.53 -11.49
CA GLY A 201 -29.35 3.77 -12.23
C GLY A 201 -28.96 3.60 -13.69
N GLU A 202 -29.53 4.46 -14.52
CA GLU A 202 -29.17 4.55 -15.93
C GLU A 202 -28.20 5.70 -16.17
N PHE A 203 -27.21 5.44 -17.02
CA PHE A 203 -26.15 6.35 -17.38
C PHE A 203 -25.91 6.34 -18.89
N LEU A 204 -25.22 7.36 -19.36
CA LEU A 204 -24.59 7.42 -20.67
C LEU A 204 -23.07 7.38 -20.47
N ASP A 205 -22.38 6.55 -21.24
CA ASP A 205 -20.92 6.55 -21.28
C ASP A 205 -20.36 7.69 -22.15
N GLU A 206 -19.04 7.71 -22.35
CA GLU A 206 -18.34 8.74 -23.14
C GLU A 206 -18.72 8.75 -24.63
N TYR A 207 -19.40 7.72 -25.12
CA TYR A 207 -19.91 7.60 -26.49
C TYR A 207 -21.45 7.70 -26.56
N ASP A 208 -22.09 8.18 -25.50
CA ASP A 208 -23.54 8.24 -25.36
C ASP A 208 -24.24 6.87 -25.47
N GLN A 209 -23.51 5.77 -25.18
CA GLN A 209 -24.11 4.45 -25.06
C GLN A 209 -24.83 4.32 -23.72
N ARG A 210 -26.00 3.69 -23.73
CA ARG A 210 -26.77 3.46 -22.52
C ARG A 210 -26.09 2.39 -21.67
N VAL A 211 -25.96 2.67 -20.38
CA VAL A 211 -25.40 1.75 -19.39
C VAL A 211 -26.34 1.72 -18.18
N ILE A 212 -26.68 0.52 -17.73
CA ILE A 212 -27.36 0.29 -16.45
C ILE A 212 -26.29 -0.10 -15.45
N VAL A 213 -26.13 0.71 -14.41
CA VAL A 213 -25.19 0.43 -13.33
C VAL A 213 -25.94 -0.09 -12.13
N THR A 214 -25.42 -1.16 -11.52
CA THR A 214 -25.96 -1.73 -10.28
C THR A 214 -24.87 -1.83 -9.23
N LEU A 215 -25.25 -1.60 -7.97
CA LEU A 215 -24.43 -1.79 -6.78
C LEU A 215 -25.13 -2.75 -5.82
N GLN A 216 -24.40 -3.75 -5.34
CA GLN A 216 -24.83 -4.62 -4.26
C GLN A 216 -23.72 -4.71 -3.21
N THR A 217 -24.06 -4.42 -1.95
CA THR A 217 -23.08 -4.44 -0.85
C THR A 217 -23.25 -5.68 0.01
N HIS A 218 -22.14 -6.32 0.34
CA HIS A 218 -22.07 -7.51 1.20
C HIS A 218 -21.14 -7.23 2.37
N ASP A 219 -21.59 -7.59 3.56
CA ASP A 219 -20.77 -7.59 4.78
C ASP A 219 -20.04 -8.93 4.88
N LEU A 220 -18.69 -8.88 4.88
CA LEU A 220 -17.82 -10.05 5.01
C LEU A 220 -17.20 -10.14 6.43
N ASN A 221 -17.91 -9.61 7.41
CA ASN A 221 -17.59 -9.42 8.83
C ASN A 221 -16.51 -8.36 9.10
N ASN A 222 -15.29 -8.55 8.58
CA ASN A 222 -14.14 -7.67 8.89
C ASN A 222 -13.90 -6.60 7.83
N TYR A 223 -14.58 -6.72 6.69
CA TYR A 223 -14.50 -5.80 5.56
C TYR A 223 -15.74 -5.99 4.67
N TYR A 224 -15.86 -5.13 3.66
CA TYR A 224 -17.03 -5.09 2.79
C TYR A 224 -16.66 -5.44 1.36
N LEU A 225 -17.62 -5.98 0.63
CA LEU A 225 -17.59 -6.13 -0.82
C LEU A 225 -18.72 -5.29 -1.41
N ILE A 226 -18.40 -4.46 -2.39
CA ILE A 226 -19.38 -3.80 -3.24
C ILE A 226 -19.26 -4.37 -4.64
N GLU A 227 -20.28 -5.10 -5.07
CA GLU A 227 -20.40 -5.60 -6.42
C GLU A 227 -20.94 -4.49 -7.30
N GLN A 228 -20.10 -4.05 -8.22
CA GLN A 228 -20.45 -3.05 -9.21
C GLN A 228 -20.55 -3.72 -10.57
N SER A 229 -21.68 -3.57 -11.25
CA SER A 229 -21.87 -4.10 -12.61
C SER A 229 -22.31 -3.01 -13.57
N TYR A 230 -21.67 -2.96 -14.74
CA TYR A 230 -22.02 -2.08 -15.85
C TYR A 230 -22.62 -2.92 -16.97
N PHE A 231 -23.95 -2.85 -17.13
CA PHE A 231 -24.67 -3.58 -18.16
C PHE A 231 -25.05 -2.67 -19.33
N TYR A 232 -24.64 -3.05 -20.54
CA TYR A 232 -24.92 -2.39 -21.80
C TYR A 232 -26.04 -3.16 -22.53
N PRO A 233 -27.32 -2.74 -22.40
CA PRO A 233 -28.45 -3.55 -22.85
C PRO A 233 -28.50 -3.75 -24.36
N GLU A 234 -28.12 -2.74 -25.15
CA GLU A 234 -28.11 -2.84 -26.62
C GLU A 234 -27.03 -3.81 -27.13
N LEU A 235 -26.02 -4.08 -26.32
CA LEU A 235 -24.88 -4.95 -26.66
C LEU A 235 -24.95 -6.31 -25.97
N GLN A 236 -25.88 -6.49 -25.01
CA GLN A 236 -25.96 -7.64 -24.13
C GLN A 236 -24.59 -7.94 -23.46
N PHE A 237 -23.91 -6.89 -23.03
CA PHE A 237 -22.56 -6.95 -22.46
C PHE A 237 -22.59 -6.47 -21.01
N THR A 238 -21.93 -7.20 -20.11
CA THR A 238 -21.76 -6.82 -18.72
C THR A 238 -20.28 -6.76 -18.38
N GLN A 239 -19.86 -5.71 -17.68
CA GLN A 239 -18.57 -5.66 -17.00
C GLN A 239 -18.80 -5.70 -15.48
N HIS A 240 -18.31 -6.75 -14.82
CA HIS A 240 -18.34 -6.89 -13.37
C HIS A 240 -17.03 -6.37 -12.75
N CYS A 241 -17.16 -5.53 -11.73
CA CYS A 241 -16.06 -4.82 -11.09
C CYS A 241 -16.19 -4.87 -9.55
N PRO A 242 -16.00 -6.02 -8.90
CA PRO A 242 -16.13 -6.10 -7.45
C PRO A 242 -15.07 -5.23 -6.76
N THR A 243 -15.48 -4.51 -5.71
CA THR A 243 -14.64 -3.63 -4.91
C THR A 243 -14.61 -4.10 -3.48
N ILE A 244 -13.44 -4.45 -2.97
CA ILE A 244 -13.23 -4.80 -1.56
C ILE A 244 -12.81 -3.54 -0.79
N ILE A 245 -13.44 -3.30 0.35
CA ILE A 245 -13.15 -2.17 1.25
C ILE A 245 -12.69 -2.74 2.59
N ILE A 246 -11.38 -2.68 2.86
CA ILE A 246 -10.74 -3.37 4.00
C ILE A 246 -10.14 -2.34 4.96
N PRO A 247 -10.50 -2.35 6.25
CA PRO A 247 -9.91 -1.41 7.19
C PRO A 247 -8.41 -1.70 7.36
N CYS A 248 -7.58 -0.65 7.36
CA CYS A 248 -6.13 -0.79 7.45
C CYS A 248 -5.71 -1.52 8.75
N ALA A 249 -6.44 -1.30 9.84
CA ALA A 249 -6.20 -2.01 11.10
C ALA A 249 -6.29 -3.53 10.97
N TYR A 250 -7.25 -4.01 10.16
CA TYR A 250 -7.39 -5.43 9.89
C TYR A 250 -6.37 -5.92 8.85
N ALA A 251 -6.22 -5.20 7.74
CA ALA A 251 -5.28 -5.55 6.67
C ALA A 251 -3.84 -5.70 7.20
N PHE A 252 -3.41 -4.80 8.07
CA PHE A 252 -2.04 -4.74 8.59
C PHE A 252 -1.85 -5.48 9.92
N GLY A 253 -2.95 -5.90 10.58
CA GLY A 253 -2.89 -6.47 11.93
C GLY A 253 -2.42 -5.45 12.99
N ASP A 254 -2.67 -4.16 12.74
CA ASP A 254 -2.23 -3.03 13.57
C ASP A 254 -3.43 -2.17 13.97
N PRO A 255 -3.94 -2.26 15.21
CA PRO A 255 -5.09 -1.47 15.67
C PRO A 255 -4.91 0.04 15.55
N SER A 256 -3.67 0.54 15.44
CA SER A 256 -3.39 1.97 15.25
C SER A 256 -3.42 2.41 13.78
N ALA A 257 -3.53 1.48 12.84
CA ALA A 257 -3.59 1.81 11.43
C ALA A 257 -4.97 2.35 11.03
N ARG A 258 -5.00 3.65 10.73
CA ARG A 258 -6.21 4.38 10.32
C ARG A 258 -6.53 4.18 8.85
N GLY A 259 -7.77 4.49 8.49
CA GLY A 259 -8.25 4.47 7.12
C GLY A 259 -8.57 3.07 6.61
N PHE A 260 -8.75 2.95 5.30
CA PHE A 260 -9.05 1.69 4.65
C PHE A 260 -8.36 1.57 3.29
N ILE A 261 -8.20 0.34 2.82
CA ILE A 261 -7.79 -0.03 1.48
C ILE A 261 -9.03 -0.25 0.63
N GLN A 262 -9.13 0.47 -0.48
CA GLN A 262 -10.06 0.17 -1.56
C GLN A 262 -9.31 -0.66 -2.61
N HIS A 263 -9.80 -1.86 -2.88
CA HIS A 263 -9.23 -2.78 -3.85
C HIS A 263 -10.29 -3.16 -4.90
N ARG A 264 -10.14 -2.68 -6.13
CA ARG A 264 -11.06 -2.93 -7.24
C ARG A 264 -10.51 -4.04 -8.13
N ILE A 265 -11.34 -5.04 -8.42
CA ILE A 265 -11.00 -6.20 -9.26
C ILE A 265 -11.75 -6.06 -10.58
N THR A 266 -11.09 -6.39 -11.68
CA THR A 266 -11.64 -6.25 -13.04
C THR A 266 -11.23 -7.43 -13.91
N PHE A 267 -12.09 -7.83 -14.84
CA PHE A 267 -11.85 -8.97 -15.72
C PHE A 267 -11.77 -8.51 -17.18
N TRP A 268 -10.69 -8.88 -17.86
CA TRP A 268 -10.41 -8.45 -19.22
C TRP A 268 -10.27 -9.66 -20.15
N PRO A 269 -10.98 -9.71 -21.28
CA PRO A 269 -10.77 -10.76 -22.27
C PRO A 269 -9.30 -10.84 -22.72
N THR A 270 -8.78 -12.04 -22.92
CA THR A 270 -7.37 -12.28 -23.32
C THR A 270 -7.20 -12.33 -24.84
N ASP A 271 -8.25 -12.63 -25.58
CA ASP A 271 -8.25 -12.86 -27.02
C ASP A 271 -8.64 -11.62 -27.84
N LYS A 272 -9.34 -10.66 -27.21
CA LYS A 272 -9.84 -9.45 -27.86
C LYS A 272 -9.73 -8.23 -26.96
N PRO A 273 -9.42 -7.04 -27.53
CA PRO A 273 -9.49 -5.81 -26.77
C PRO A 273 -10.94 -5.52 -26.36
N GLN A 274 -11.10 -5.05 -25.13
CA GLN A 274 -12.39 -4.57 -24.64
C GLN A 274 -12.81 -3.31 -25.40
N ARG A 275 -14.10 -3.23 -25.76
CA ARG A 275 -14.66 -2.14 -26.59
C ARG A 275 -15.73 -1.32 -25.89
N HIS A 276 -16.22 -1.78 -24.74
CA HIS A 276 -17.33 -1.21 -23.99
C HIS A 276 -17.03 -1.32 -22.49
N GLY A 277 -17.69 -0.51 -21.68
CA GLY A 277 -17.35 -0.38 -20.26
C GLY A 277 -16.06 0.42 -20.10
N LYS A 278 -15.36 0.17 -19.00
CA LYS A 278 -14.00 0.66 -18.82
C LYS A 278 -13.07 -0.07 -19.80
N LEU A 279 -12.12 0.65 -20.37
CA LEU A 279 -11.28 0.14 -21.46
C LEU A 279 -9.85 -0.18 -21.01
N GLN A 280 -9.44 0.36 -19.86
CA GLN A 280 -8.13 0.15 -19.28
C GLN A 280 -8.17 0.29 -17.76
N ILE A 281 -7.14 -0.21 -17.06
CA ILE A 281 -7.08 -0.16 -15.60
C ILE A 281 -6.95 1.29 -15.07
N GLN A 282 -6.40 2.19 -15.87
CA GLN A 282 -6.25 3.61 -15.51
C GLN A 282 -7.59 4.32 -15.35
N ASP A 283 -8.65 3.85 -16.00
CA ASP A 283 -9.99 4.40 -15.83
C ASP A 283 -10.47 4.18 -14.39
N PHE A 284 -10.17 3.00 -13.82
CA PHE A 284 -10.43 2.67 -12.42
C PHE A 284 -9.54 3.48 -11.48
N GLY A 285 -8.25 3.61 -11.80
CA GLY A 285 -7.30 4.39 -11.00
C GLY A 285 -7.69 5.87 -10.89
N ALA A 286 -8.16 6.48 -11.97
CA ALA A 286 -8.65 7.86 -11.96
C ALA A 286 -9.88 8.04 -11.06
N GLU A 287 -10.84 7.11 -11.13
CA GLU A 287 -12.01 7.09 -10.24
C GLU A 287 -11.60 6.89 -8.78
N SER A 288 -10.72 5.93 -8.50
CA SER A 288 -10.20 5.66 -7.15
C SER A 288 -9.49 6.87 -6.55
N MET A 289 -8.73 7.63 -7.36
CA MET A 289 -8.15 8.90 -6.91
C MET A 289 -9.22 9.94 -6.58
N ASN A 290 -10.30 10.01 -7.36
CA ASN A 290 -11.37 10.96 -7.09
C ASN A 290 -12.16 10.57 -5.82
N ILE A 291 -12.47 9.28 -5.66
CA ILE A 291 -13.07 8.71 -4.44
C ILE A 291 -12.21 9.05 -3.22
N LYS A 292 -10.89 8.77 -3.29
CA LYS A 292 -9.94 9.13 -2.22
C LYS A 292 -10.04 10.60 -1.86
N ARG A 293 -9.97 11.50 -2.85
CA ARG A 293 -10.05 12.96 -2.64
C ARG A 293 -11.33 13.36 -1.91
N LEU A 294 -12.47 12.84 -2.35
CA LEU A 294 -13.79 13.19 -1.83
C LEU A 294 -13.97 12.68 -0.40
N LEU A 295 -13.63 11.42 -0.14
CA LEU A 295 -13.77 10.81 1.18
C LEU A 295 -12.80 11.40 2.21
N GLU A 296 -11.56 11.66 1.83
CA GLU A 296 -10.59 12.32 2.71
C GLU A 296 -11.00 13.76 3.03
N ALA A 297 -11.58 14.47 2.05
CA ALA A 297 -12.13 15.80 2.31
C ALA A 297 -13.32 15.77 3.26
N GLN A 298 -14.26 14.82 3.07
CA GLN A 298 -15.39 14.61 3.98
C GLN A 298 -14.93 14.24 5.41
N ALA A 299 -13.85 13.47 5.53
CA ALA A 299 -13.25 13.11 6.81
C ALA A 299 -12.39 14.23 7.45
N GLY A 300 -12.16 15.36 6.75
CA GLY A 300 -11.28 16.44 7.21
C GLY A 300 -9.77 16.18 7.04
N ASN A 301 -9.39 15.11 6.33
CA ASN A 301 -8.02 14.66 6.11
C ASN A 301 -7.45 15.08 4.74
N THR A 302 -7.77 16.30 4.29
CA THR A 302 -7.44 16.79 2.93
C THR A 302 -5.94 16.78 2.60
N SER A 303 -5.06 16.87 3.60
CA SER A 303 -3.62 16.81 3.42
C SER A 303 -3.13 15.40 3.03
N SER A 304 -3.88 14.35 3.36
CA SER A 304 -3.47 12.97 3.05
C SER A 304 -3.45 12.68 1.56
N PHE A 305 -4.24 13.39 0.76
CA PHE A 305 -4.27 13.19 -0.69
C PHE A 305 -2.90 13.45 -1.33
N ALA A 306 -2.17 14.45 -0.81
CA ALA A 306 -0.85 14.82 -1.30
C ALA A 306 0.26 13.81 -0.92
N LEU A 307 -0.02 12.91 0.04
CA LEU A 307 0.93 11.86 0.45
C LEU A 307 0.93 10.66 -0.51
N GLY A 308 0.02 10.65 -1.50
CA GLY A 308 -0.05 9.62 -2.52
C GLY A 308 -1.03 8.49 -2.18
N MET A 309 -0.81 7.34 -2.82
CA MET A 309 -1.78 6.22 -2.86
C MET A 309 -1.59 5.21 -1.73
N SER A 310 -0.49 5.27 -0.98
CA SER A 310 -0.08 4.23 -0.03
C SER A 310 -0.30 4.64 1.41
N TYR A 311 -0.67 3.69 2.25
CA TYR A 311 -0.73 3.93 3.70
C TYR A 311 0.68 4.20 4.24
N THR A 312 0.82 5.30 4.97
CA THR A 312 2.04 5.67 5.71
C THR A 312 1.68 5.84 7.18
N PRO A 313 2.38 5.18 8.12
CA PRO A 313 2.11 5.36 9.54
C PRO A 313 2.31 6.80 9.97
N VAL A 314 1.40 7.32 10.78
CA VAL A 314 1.59 8.62 11.41
C VAL A 314 2.67 8.48 12.48
N ILE A 315 3.85 9.05 12.24
CA ILE A 315 4.88 9.17 13.28
C ILE A 315 4.40 10.27 14.23
N VAL A 316 3.74 9.88 15.32
CA VAL A 316 3.51 10.78 16.45
C VAL A 316 4.86 11.04 17.09
N THR A 317 5.51 12.13 16.68
CA THR A 317 6.69 12.61 17.41
C THR A 317 6.24 13.02 18.80
N ALA A 318 6.95 12.58 19.84
CA ALA A 318 6.62 12.77 21.25
C ALA A 318 6.43 14.25 21.69
N ASN A 319 6.68 15.21 20.81
CA ASN A 319 6.45 16.63 21.04
C ASN A 319 4.98 17.07 20.91
N SER A 320 4.07 16.21 20.43
CA SER A 320 2.62 16.54 20.37
C SER A 320 1.85 16.22 21.66
N LEU A 321 2.49 15.58 22.64
CA LEU A 321 1.87 15.24 23.93
C LEU A 321 2.15 16.27 25.05
N THR A 322 2.85 17.38 24.76
CA THR A 322 3.15 18.43 25.74
C THR A 322 2.30 19.69 25.61
N SER A 323 1.39 19.79 24.62
CA SER A 323 0.52 20.98 24.48
C SER A 323 -0.80 20.91 25.24
N ALA A 324 -1.08 19.84 25.98
CA ALA A 324 -2.20 19.75 26.91
C ALA A 324 -1.73 19.96 28.35
N GLY A 325 -1.17 21.14 28.65
CA GLY A 325 -0.77 21.43 30.04
C GLY A 325 0.21 22.57 30.24
N SER A 326 -0.08 23.78 29.76
CA SER A 326 0.28 25.03 30.45
C SER A 326 -0.26 26.22 29.68
N LYS A 327 -1.07 27.03 30.36
CA LYS A 327 -1.37 28.40 29.94
C LYS A 327 -0.12 29.23 30.23
N GLU A 328 0.65 29.56 29.20
CA GLU A 328 1.39 30.81 29.09
C GLU A 328 1.80 31.00 27.63
N GLY A 329 1.43 32.15 27.06
CA GLY A 329 1.54 32.40 25.63
C GLY A 329 2.99 32.49 25.17
N VAL A 330 3.35 31.63 24.23
CA VAL A 330 4.54 31.80 23.37
C VAL A 330 4.03 31.88 21.94
N GLU A 331 4.11 33.07 21.37
CA GLU A 331 3.76 33.36 19.98
C GLU A 331 4.85 32.77 19.07
N THR A 332 4.53 31.70 18.33
CA THR A 332 5.46 31.12 17.34
C THR A 332 5.52 32.03 16.12
N ARG A 333 6.56 32.85 15.98
CA ARG A 333 6.86 33.60 14.75
C ARG A 333 7.74 32.78 13.80
N TYR A 334 7.30 32.63 12.56
CA TYR A 334 8.14 32.12 11.48
C TYR A 334 9.07 33.24 10.99
N ILE A 335 10.38 33.04 11.15
CA ILE A 335 11.41 33.95 10.64
C ILE A 335 11.54 33.73 9.13
N THR A 336 11.28 34.76 8.34
CA THR A 336 11.23 34.64 6.86
C THR A 336 12.41 35.33 6.17
N SER A 337 13.34 35.92 6.92
CA SER A 337 14.53 36.56 6.33
C SER A 337 15.77 36.52 7.23
N LEU A 338 16.95 36.54 6.59
CA LEU A 338 18.27 36.58 7.25
C LEU A 338 18.53 37.87 8.06
N GLN A 339 17.74 38.94 7.84
CA GLN A 339 17.87 40.20 8.59
C GLN A 339 17.25 40.14 9.99
N GLU A 340 16.31 39.23 10.25
CA GLU A 340 15.66 39.10 11.57
C GLU A 340 16.52 38.30 12.57
N PHE A 341 17.51 37.56 12.08
CA PHE A 341 18.35 36.68 12.90
C PHE A 341 19.44 37.44 13.68
N SER A 342 19.86 38.63 13.21
CA SER A 342 20.94 39.42 13.83
C SER A 342 20.50 40.23 15.06
N SER A 343 19.20 40.23 15.37
CA SER A 343 18.61 41.03 16.47
C SER A 343 18.21 40.23 17.72
N ILE A 344 18.47 38.91 17.77
CA ILE A 344 18.11 38.10 18.95
C ILE A 344 19.27 38.11 19.96
N GLY A 345 19.18 39.01 20.94
CA GLY A 345 20.06 39.02 22.11
C GLY A 345 19.69 37.88 23.08
N ILE A 346 20.64 36.99 23.36
CA ILE A 346 20.44 35.87 24.29
C ILE A 346 20.51 36.39 25.73
N VAL A 347 19.39 36.28 26.46
CA VAL A 347 19.31 36.48 27.92
C VAL A 347 19.86 35.22 28.61
N ARG A 348 20.88 35.38 29.47
CA ARG A 348 21.41 34.27 30.30
C ARG A 348 20.60 34.15 31.60
N PRO A 349 20.22 32.93 32.04
CA PRO A 349 19.75 32.72 33.40
C PRO A 349 20.93 32.69 34.36
N SER A 350 20.88 33.51 35.39
CA SER A 350 21.81 33.46 36.52
C SER A 350 21.37 32.38 37.51
N HIS A 351 22.22 31.38 37.81
CA HIS A 351 22.44 30.92 39.19
C HIS A 351 23.73 30.08 39.32
N ARG A 352 24.65 30.65 40.12
CA ARG A 352 25.74 30.11 40.96
C ARG A 352 26.18 28.65 40.77
N GLY A 353 27.49 28.46 40.56
CA GLY A 353 28.20 27.26 41.02
C GLY A 353 29.47 26.90 40.26
N GLU A 354 30.58 27.58 40.57
CA GLU A 354 31.98 27.15 40.45
C GLU A 354 32.63 26.91 39.07
N ALA A 355 33.83 27.49 38.98
CA ALA A 355 34.65 27.63 37.80
C ALA A 355 35.51 26.39 37.54
N ARG A 356 35.51 25.90 36.29
CA ARG A 356 36.67 25.25 35.68
C ARG A 356 36.89 25.79 34.28
N SER A 357 38.11 26.24 34.04
CA SER A 357 38.61 26.79 32.79
C SER A 357 38.73 25.70 31.72
N PHE A 358 38.08 25.89 30.58
CA PHE A 358 38.52 25.33 29.31
C PHE A 358 38.42 26.43 28.25
N SER A 359 39.56 26.74 27.64
CA SER A 359 39.72 27.68 26.55
C SER A 359 39.44 26.98 25.22
N ASP A 360 38.28 27.22 24.63
CA ASP A 360 37.98 26.90 23.23
C ASP A 360 38.11 28.16 22.35
N PRO A 361 38.74 28.08 21.17
CA PRO A 361 38.42 28.95 20.06
C PRO A 361 37.53 28.20 19.06
N LEU A 362 36.25 28.57 18.99
CA LEU A 362 35.37 28.24 17.86
C LEU A 362 35.89 28.98 16.61
N PHE A 363 36.52 28.23 15.69
CA PHE A 363 36.88 28.72 14.36
C PHE A 363 35.69 28.60 13.42
N PHE A 364 35.21 29.74 12.90
CA PHE A 364 34.34 29.81 11.73
C PHE A 364 35.19 30.09 10.49
N LEU A 365 35.15 29.21 9.49
CA LEU A 365 35.73 29.43 8.17
C LEU A 365 34.58 29.67 7.18
N SER A 366 34.39 30.93 6.78
CA SER A 366 33.51 31.30 5.66
C SER A 366 34.37 31.64 4.44
N PHE A 367 34.23 30.87 3.35
CA PHE A 367 34.72 31.30 2.03
C PHE A 367 33.57 31.95 1.26
N LEU A 368 33.69 33.23 0.98
CA LEU A 368 32.86 33.98 0.04
C LEU A 368 33.64 34.13 -1.27
N PHE A 369 33.13 33.55 -2.36
CA PHE A 369 33.48 34.00 -3.71
C PHE A 369 32.29 34.72 -4.32
N SER A 370 32.49 36.01 -4.56
CA SER A 370 31.61 36.88 -5.34
C SER A 370 31.88 36.67 -6.83
N GLU A 371 30.86 36.34 -7.61
CA GLU A 371 30.42 37.19 -8.74
C GLU A 371 29.23 36.61 -9.51
N LYS A 372 28.32 37.53 -9.86
CA LYS A 372 27.26 37.49 -10.89
C LYS A 372 25.91 36.84 -10.55
N ARG A 373 24.89 37.68 -10.77
CA ARG A 373 23.45 37.48 -10.60
C ARG A 373 22.92 36.33 -11.44
N THR A 374 22.35 35.32 -10.79
CA THR A 374 21.31 34.48 -11.40
C THR A 374 20.35 34.03 -10.30
N ARG A 375 19.05 34.34 -10.45
CA ARG A 375 17.98 33.86 -9.56
C ARG A 375 17.77 32.36 -9.80
N PHE A 376 17.87 31.55 -8.77
CA PHE A 376 17.36 30.18 -8.75
C PHE A 376 16.64 29.93 -7.42
N SER A 377 15.41 29.40 -7.48
CA SER A 377 14.73 28.80 -6.33
C SER A 377 15.21 27.35 -6.19
N ILE A 378 15.65 26.95 -5.01
CA ILE A 378 16.07 25.58 -4.70
C ILE A 378 15.27 25.09 -3.49
N PHE A 379 14.51 24.00 -3.67
CA PHE A 379 14.09 23.11 -2.58
C PHE A 379 15.25 22.13 -2.33
N ASN A 380 15.73 22.01 -1.09
CA ASN A 380 16.81 21.09 -0.72
C ASN A 380 16.32 20.06 0.31
N GLU A 381 16.62 18.79 0.03
CA GLU A 381 16.71 17.73 1.04
C GLU A 381 18.02 17.90 1.83
N ILE A 382 17.95 17.79 3.15
CA ILE A 382 19.11 17.85 4.04
C ILE A 382 19.48 16.41 4.42
N LEU A 383 20.69 15.98 4.07
CA LEU A 383 21.27 14.76 4.61
C LEU A 383 21.90 15.09 5.97
N ILE A 384 21.34 14.55 7.06
CA ILE A 384 21.91 14.67 8.40
C ILE A 384 22.50 13.31 8.76
N ASP A 385 23.83 13.25 8.87
CA ASP A 385 24.52 12.07 9.40
C ASP A 385 25.12 12.40 10.77
N LYS A 386 24.87 11.53 11.76
CA LYS A 386 25.32 11.71 13.14
C LYS A 386 26.60 10.91 13.36
N ILE A 387 27.74 11.60 13.49
CA ILE A 387 28.97 10.99 13.98
C ILE A 387 29.40 11.74 15.24
N ASN A 388 29.44 11.04 16.37
CA ASN A 388 30.01 11.48 17.66
C ASN A 388 29.64 12.90 18.11
N GLY A 389 28.36 13.25 18.07
CA GLY A 389 27.86 14.49 18.69
C GLY A 389 28.16 15.78 17.94
N PHE A 390 28.75 15.73 16.74
CA PHE A 390 28.91 16.88 15.86
C PHE A 390 27.94 16.79 14.67
N CYS A 391 27.21 17.87 14.41
CA CYS A 391 26.44 18.02 13.17
C CYS A 391 27.35 18.62 12.09
N ILE A 392 27.56 17.89 11.01
CA ILE A 392 28.22 18.42 9.81
C ILE A 392 27.13 18.62 8.74
N CYS A 393 26.83 19.88 8.42
CA CYS A 393 25.97 20.21 7.29
C CYS A 393 26.81 20.29 6.02
N ILE A 394 26.65 19.33 5.11
CA ILE A 394 27.21 19.39 3.77
C ILE A 394 26.09 19.82 2.83
N CYS A 395 26.22 21.01 2.24
CA CYS A 395 25.29 21.49 1.22
C CYS A 395 25.89 21.16 -0.16
N PRO A 396 25.35 20.19 -0.92
CA PRO A 396 25.81 19.95 -2.27
C PRO A 396 25.30 21.08 -3.17
N VAL A 397 26.19 21.96 -3.60
CA VAL A 397 25.91 22.86 -4.73
C VAL A 397 25.93 22.00 -5.98
N ARG A 398 24.78 21.86 -6.67
CA ARG A 398 24.75 21.31 -8.04
C ARG A 398 25.48 22.28 -8.98
N CYS A 399 26.78 22.10 -9.13
CA CYS A 399 27.50 22.60 -10.29
C CYS A 399 27.33 21.58 -11.42
N GLY A 400 26.84 22.05 -12.58
CA GLY A 400 26.74 21.23 -13.77
C GLY A 400 28.10 20.61 -14.13
N GLN A 401 28.08 19.32 -14.46
CA GLN A 401 29.20 18.48 -14.91
C GLN A 401 30.50 18.63 -14.09
N VAL A 402 30.58 17.90 -12.97
CA VAL A 402 31.87 17.63 -12.30
C VAL A 402 32.15 16.13 -12.38
N ASN A 403 33.33 15.81 -12.91
CA ASN A 403 33.86 14.47 -13.14
C ASN A 403 34.00 13.69 -11.83
N ASN A 404 33.65 12.39 -11.80
CA ASN A 404 33.61 11.55 -10.59
C ASN A 404 34.94 11.51 -9.79
N SER A 405 36.05 11.85 -10.43
CA SER A 405 37.38 11.95 -9.81
C SER A 405 37.50 13.07 -8.77
N PHE A 406 36.71 14.15 -8.88
CA PHE A 406 36.80 15.30 -7.97
C PHE A 406 36.09 15.06 -6.62
N LEU A 407 34.96 14.34 -6.65
CA LEU A 407 34.24 13.91 -5.43
C LEU A 407 35.04 12.88 -4.62
N TRP A 408 35.81 12.03 -5.29
CA TRP A 408 36.76 11.11 -4.64
C TRP A 408 37.94 11.85 -4.01
N PHE A 409 38.49 12.86 -4.70
CA PHE A 409 39.59 13.69 -4.17
C PHE A 409 39.17 14.48 -2.92
N LEU A 410 37.95 15.02 -2.89
CA LEU A 410 37.39 15.69 -1.71
C LEU A 410 37.13 14.74 -0.55
N ARG A 411 36.66 13.50 -0.80
CA ARG A 411 36.49 12.49 0.25
C ARG A 411 37.82 12.03 0.85
N ALA A 412 38.83 11.77 0.02
CA ALA A 412 40.13 11.30 0.50
C ALA A 412 40.86 12.34 1.36
N ASN A 413 40.90 13.60 0.92
CA ASN A 413 41.58 14.66 1.66
C ASN A 413 40.83 15.08 2.94
N LEU A 414 39.49 15.01 2.96
CA LEU A 414 38.72 15.32 4.18
C LEU A 414 38.90 14.23 5.25
N ILE A 415 39.04 12.96 4.83
CA ILE A 415 39.32 11.83 5.73
C ILE A 415 40.75 11.91 6.27
N GLU A 416 41.76 12.22 5.43
CA GLU A 416 43.13 12.44 5.92
C GLU A 416 43.21 13.60 6.91
N LEU A 417 42.55 14.73 6.62
CA LEU A 417 42.55 15.90 7.51
C LEU A 417 41.84 15.63 8.85
N LEU A 418 40.87 14.71 8.87
CA LEU A 418 40.17 14.28 10.08
C LEU A 418 40.98 13.25 10.89
N LEU A 419 41.71 12.37 10.23
CA LEU A 419 42.57 11.37 10.88
C LEU A 419 43.82 12.01 11.52
N ASP A 420 44.41 13.03 10.87
CA ASP A 420 45.58 13.75 11.41
C ASP A 420 45.25 14.60 12.65
N LYS A 421 43.99 15.00 12.83
CA LYS A 421 43.56 15.85 13.97
C LYS A 421 42.93 15.08 15.13
N LEU A 422 42.61 13.79 14.95
CA LEU A 422 41.91 13.01 15.96
C LEU A 422 42.78 12.00 16.74
N ASN A 423 44.09 11.92 16.49
CA ASN A 423 45.02 11.03 17.23
C ASN A 423 44.46 9.60 17.41
N LEU A 424 43.83 9.06 16.36
CA LEU A 424 43.27 7.71 16.37
C LEU A 424 44.33 6.73 15.86
N ILE A 425 44.77 5.85 16.75
CA ILE A 425 45.71 4.76 16.48
C ILE A 425 45.02 3.75 15.53
N CYS A 426 45.55 3.61 14.31
CA CYS A 426 45.21 2.53 13.40
C CYS A 426 45.73 1.19 13.94
N ILE A 427 44.84 0.25 14.23
CA ILE A 427 45.17 -1.18 14.33
C ILE A 427 44.75 -1.83 13.01
N ASN A 428 45.74 -2.28 12.24
CA ASN A 428 45.56 -3.06 11.02
C ASN A 428 44.96 -4.44 11.34
N PHE A 429 44.00 -4.88 10.52
CA PHE A 429 43.80 -6.29 10.24
C PHE A 429 43.75 -6.49 8.72
N LEU A 430 44.55 -7.46 8.27
CA LEU A 430 44.66 -7.99 6.90
C LEU A 430 43.35 -8.58 6.40
#